data_AF-A0A943LZ17-F1
#
_entry.id   AF-A0A943LZ17-F1
#
_cell.length_a   1.000
_cell.length_b   1.000
_cell.length_c   1.000
_cell.angle_alpha   90.00
_cell.angle_beta   90.00
_cell.angle_gamma   90.00
#
_symmetry.space_group_name_H-M   'P 1'
#
loop_
_entity.id
_entity.type
_entity.pdbx_description
1 polymer ?
#
loop_
_entity_poly.entity_id
_entity_poly.type
_entity_poly.pdbx_seq_one_letter_code
_entity_poly.pdbx_strand_id
1 'polypeptide(L)' 'MAIINQFVTLASHLVFIGLSYHMLISLFDWAKIIKNPIENTGKLKLFLLFISIALGYLISSFVLAVLAFGQNMASSIS' A
#
# COMPACT_ATOMS: atom_id res chain seq x y z
N MET A 1 -11.89 22.08 3.71
CA MET A 1 -10.66 21.38 4.13
C MET A 1 -10.88 19.90 4.47
N ALA A 2 -11.88 19.52 5.29
CA ALA A 2 -12.05 18.13 5.74
C ALA A 2 -12.18 17.09 4.59
N ILE A 3 -13.00 17.38 3.57
CA ILE A 3 -13.20 16.47 2.42
C ILE A 3 -11.93 16.30 1.59
N ILE A 4 -11.14 17.38 1.42
CA ILE A 4 -9.86 17.34 0.70
C ILE A 4 -8.88 16.43 1.44
N ASN A 5 -8.78 16.57 2.77
CA ASN A 5 -7.90 15.73 3.57
C ASN A 5 -8.31 14.25 3.52
N GLN A 6 -9.62 13.95 3.56
CA GLN A 6 -10.12 12.58 3.40
C GLN A 6 -9.79 12.00 2.03
N PHE A 7 -9.89 12.81 0.98
CA PHE A 7 -9.53 12.39 -0.38
C PHE A 7 -8.02 12.15 -0.51
N VAL A 8 -7.18 13.02 0.07
CA VAL A 8 -5.72 12.83 0.09
C VAL A 8 -5.35 11.55 0.84
N THR A 9 -5.98 11.28 1.98
CA THR A 9 -5.77 10.02 2.73
C THR A 9 -6.15 8.80 1.90
N LEU A 10 -7.33 8.81 1.27
CA LEU A 10 -7.78 7.72 0.40
C LEU A 10 -6.82 7.53 -0.79
N ALA A 11 -6.44 8.60 -1.46
CA ALA A 11 -5.51 8.57 -2.59
C ALA A 11 -4.15 8.02 -2.17
N SER A 12 -3.63 8.43 -1.00
CA SER A 12 -2.39 7.89 -0.44
C SER A 12 -2.48 6.38 -0.27
N HIS A 13 -3.55 5.88 0.35
CA HIS A 13 -3.75 4.44 0.50
C HIS A 13 -3.75 3.72 -0.85
N LEU A 14 -4.52 4.21 -1.83
CA LEU A 14 -4.60 3.60 -3.16
C LEU A 14 -3.24 3.57 -3.87
N VAL A 15 -2.45 4.65 -3.77
CA VAL A 15 -1.10 4.72 -4.35
C VAL A 15 -0.17 3.68 -3.73
N PHE A 16 -0.13 3.58 -2.39
CA PHE A 16 0.75 2.62 -1.72
C PHE A 16 0.30 1.17 -1.90
N ILE A 17 -1.01 0.91 -2.04
CA ILE A 17 -1.54 -0.42 -2.40
C ILE A 17 -1.07 -0.79 -3.81
N GLY A 18 -1.21 0.12 -4.78
CA GLY A 18 -0.74 -0.10 -6.15
C GLY A 18 0.77 -0.34 -6.22
N LEU A 19 1.56 0.46 -5.49
CA LEU A 19 3.02 0.29 -5.41
C LEU A 19 3.41 -1.06 -4.80
N SER A 20 2.75 -1.44 -3.69
CA SER A 20 3.01 -2.73 -3.03
C SER A 20 2.69 -3.90 -3.95
N TYR A 21 1.58 -3.82 -4.69
CA TYR A 21 1.19 -4.85 -5.67
C TYR A 21 2.20 -4.96 -6.81
N HIS A 22 2.63 -3.82 -7.35
CA HIS A 22 3.66 -3.78 -8.38
C HIS A 22 4.96 -4.42 -7.89
N MET A 23 5.44 -4.07 -6.70
CA MET A 23 6.65 -4.64 -6.12
C MET A 23 6.52 -6.16 -5.88
N LEU A 24 5.38 -6.61 -5.36
CA LEU A 24 5.14 -8.04 -5.16
C LEU A 24 5.21 -8.79 -6.49
N ILE A 25 4.63 -8.27 -7.56
CA ILE A 25 4.69 -8.92 -8.88
C ILE A 25 6.08 -8.86 -9.51
N SER A 26 6.78 -7.72 -9.40
CA SER A 26 8.03 -7.49 -10.13
C SER A 26 9.26 -8.11 -9.46
N LEU A 27 9.27 -8.24 -8.12
CA LEU A 27 10.45 -8.68 -7.37
C LEU A 27 10.52 -10.20 -7.20
N PHE A 28 9.40 -10.90 -7.31
CA PHE A 28 9.33 -12.34 -7.02
C PHE A 28 8.99 -13.15 -8.27
N ASP A 29 9.73 -14.24 -8.48
CA ASP A 29 9.41 -15.24 -9.49
C ASP A 29 8.32 -16.18 -8.96
N TRP A 30 7.07 -15.75 -9.06
CA TRP A 30 5.94 -16.49 -8.52
C TRP A 30 5.74 -17.87 -9.16
N ALA A 31 6.21 -18.09 -10.38
CA ALA A 31 6.11 -19.39 -11.03
C ALA A 31 6.93 -20.47 -10.30
N LYS A 32 8.01 -20.07 -9.60
CA LYS A 32 8.82 -20.95 -8.75
C LYS A 32 8.25 -21.13 -7.35
N ILE A 33 7.43 -20.18 -6.88
CA ILE A 33 6.87 -20.18 -5.52
C ILE A 33 5.56 -20.99 -5.46
N ILE A 34 4.72 -20.90 -6.50
CA ILE A 34 3.40 -21.54 -6.49
C ILE A 34 3.43 -22.94 -7.07
N LYS A 35 2.65 -23.84 -6.48
CA LYS A 35 2.37 -25.17 -7.06
C LYS A 35 1.34 -25.03 -8.19
N ASN A 36 1.52 -25.76 -9.29
CA ASN A 36 0.60 -25.79 -10.45
C ASN A 36 0.25 -24.37 -10.98
N PRO A 37 1.21 -23.65 -11.56
CA PRO A 37 1.04 -22.24 -11.92
C PRO A 37 -0.10 -21.98 -12.92
N ILE A 38 -0.33 -22.88 -13.87
CA ILE A 38 -1.38 -22.75 -14.91
C ILE A 38 -2.78 -22.67 -14.27
N GLU A 39 -3.04 -23.46 -13.24
CA GLU A 39 -4.36 -23.49 -12.56
C GLU A 39 -4.49 -22.39 -11.49
N ASN A 40 -3.38 -22.02 -10.84
CA ASN A 40 -3.42 -21.16 -9.66
C ASN A 40 -3.09 -19.68 -9.92
N THR A 41 -2.80 -19.28 -11.16
CA THR A 41 -2.43 -17.89 -11.51
C THR A 41 -3.50 -16.87 -11.07
N GLY A 42 -4.79 -17.15 -11.26
CA GLY A 42 -5.87 -16.25 -10.84
C GLY A 42 -5.96 -16.09 -9.32
N LYS A 43 -5.88 -17.22 -8.60
CA LYS A 43 -5.89 -17.25 -7.12
C LYS A 43 -4.67 -16.52 -6.54
N LEU A 44 -3.51 -16.68 -7.17
CA LEU A 44 -2.30 -15.96 -6.80
C LEU A 44 -2.51 -14.45 -6.94
N LYS A 45 -3.01 -13.96 -8.08
CA LYS A 45 -3.21 -12.52 -8.28
C LYS A 45 -4.15 -11.93 -7.23
N LEU A 46 -5.21 -12.64 -6.86
CA LEU A 46 -6.13 -12.24 -5.79
C LEU A 46 -5.44 -12.25 -4.41
N PHE A 47 -4.64 -13.27 -4.13
CA PHE A 47 -3.86 -13.34 -2.90
C PHE A 47 -2.86 -12.19 -2.77
N LEU A 48 -2.12 -11.88 -3.84
CA LEU A 48 -1.21 -10.75 -3.88
C LEU A 48 -1.94 -9.42 -3.72
N LEU A 49 -3.15 -9.29 -4.26
CA LEU A 49 -3.99 -8.11 -4.06
C LEU A 49 -4.34 -7.93 -2.57
N PHE A 50 -4.73 -9.00 -1.86
CA PHE A 50 -4.98 -8.91 -0.42
C PHE A 50 -3.75 -8.52 0.39
N ILE A 51 -2.59 -9.10 0.08
CA ILE A 51 -1.32 -8.71 0.71
C ILE A 51 -1.02 -7.24 0.43
N SER A 52 -1.26 -6.79 -0.79
CA SER A 52 -0.99 -5.40 -1.20
C SER A 52 -1.90 -4.40 -0.52
N ILE A 53 -3.16 -4.76 -0.28
CA ILE A 53 -4.10 -3.94 0.51
C ILE A 53 -3.57 -3.78 1.92
N ALA A 54 -3.18 -4.88 2.58
CA ALA A 54 -2.66 -4.86 3.94
C ALA A 54 -1.33 -4.07 4.05
N LEU A 55 -0.35 -4.38 3.21
CA LEU A 55 0.97 -3.73 3.20
C LEU A 55 0.86 -2.25 2.79
N GLY A 56 0.15 -1.97 1.70
CA GLY A 56 -0.02 -0.61 1.19
C GLY A 56 -0.74 0.29 2.19
N TYR A 57 -1.78 -0.23 2.86
CA TYR A 57 -2.44 0.48 3.95
C TYR A 57 -1.48 0.77 5.11
N LEU A 58 -0.69 -0.22 5.54
CA LEU A 58 0.24 -0.07 6.66
C LEU A 58 1.31 1.00 6.35
N ILE A 59 1.94 0.91 5.17
CA ILE A 59 2.97 1.86 4.73
C ILE A 59 2.39 3.26 4.60
N SER A 60 1.23 3.39 3.94
CA SER A 60 0.57 4.69 3.80
C SER A 60 0.20 5.29 5.15
N SER A 61 -0.30 4.49 6.09
CA SER A 61 -0.68 4.97 7.43
C SER A 61 0.54 5.46 8.19
N PHE A 62 1.67 4.73 8.08
CA PHE A 62 2.94 5.15 8.67
C PHE A 62 3.43 6.49 8.09
N VAL A 63 3.43 6.64 6.76
CA VAL A 63 3.86 7.89 6.10
C VAL A 63 2.98 9.07 6.51
N LEU A 64 1.66 8.90 6.51
CA LEU A 64 0.73 9.95 6.94
C LEU A 64 0.94 10.33 8.42
N ALA A 65 1.21 9.34 9.29
CA ALA A 65 1.50 9.60 10.69
C ALA A 65 2.79 10.41 10.88
N VAL A 66 3.85 10.11 10.12
CA VAL A 66 5.11 10.87 10.13
C VAL A 66 4.89 12.31 9.65
N LEU A 67 4.11 12.50 8.58
CA LEU A 67 3.77 13.83 8.07
C LEU A 67 2.98 14.65 9.10
N ALA A 68 1.96 14.05 9.71
CA ALA A 68 1.17 14.70 10.75
C ALA A 68 2.03 15.07 11.97
N PHE A 69 2.93 14.17 12.39
CA PHE A 69 3.87 14.44 13.46
C PHE A 69 4.77 15.64 13.14
N GLY A 70 5.35 15.70 11.95
CA GLY A 70 6.18 16.83 11.52
C GLY A 70 5.43 18.16 11.48
N GLN A 71 4.19 18.17 11.00
CA GLN A 71 3.34 19.38 10.99
C GLN A 71 3.03 19.86 12.40
N ASN A 72 2.67 18.94 13.30
CA ASN A 72 2.38 19.28 14.69
C ASN A 72 3.60 19.88 15.39
N MET A 73 4.79 19.31 15.19
CA MET A 73 6.03 19.86 15.75
C MET A 73 6.32 21.28 15.22
N ALA A 74 6.22 21.49 13.91
CA ALA A 74 6.45 22.81 13.31
C ALA A 74 5.50 23.87 13.87
N SER A 75 4.21 23.53 14.04
CA SER A 75 3.21 24.43 14.63
C SER A 75 3.40 24.71 16.13
N SER A 76 4.13 23.85 16.84
CA SER A 76 4.36 24.01 18.28
C SER A 76 5.51 24.95 18.64
N ILE A 77 6.35 25.29 17.65
CA ILE A 77 7.54 26.13 17.80
C ILE A 77 7.31 27.54 17.21
N SER A 78 6.25 27.73 16.42
CA SER A 78 5.78 29.02 15.89
C SER A 78 4.87 29.74 16.86
#